data_AF-A0A948JMK1-F1
#
_entry.id   AF-A0A948JMK1-F1
#
_cell.length_a   1.000
_cell.length_b   1.000
_cell.length_c   1.000
_cell.angle_alpha   90.00
_cell.angle_beta   90.00
_cell.angle_gamma   90.00
#
_symmetry.space_group_name_H-M   'P 1'
#
loop_
_entity.id
_entity.type
_entity.pdbx_description
1 polymer ?
#
loop_
_entity_poly.entity_id
_entity_poly.type
_entity_poly.pdbx_seq_one_letter_code
_entity_poly.pdbx_strand_id
1 'polypeptide(L)'
;MKRFDFAAFPPVLFIGSIFFALLLAVTTNVLKNYYLPAELSFTETESGTLLTETGSIVLDERQLTFEERDARIKGFILRLENRFEKIQAQRDAQQLRRQESIQHQILCRDDVRRSNRDMKLPTLFRCYRGALTLDLEALRKERTNLDDLIGATLEAREASLATINALMDAIATIVDAIDDGVYGSQKDLEEAKHNLAERYWIPKWIASTKLRADEMLTWTSYFLETIAPQLIENGFNEEYAEVLTNAYACFEDAELRITAVIDAEDLDAITEKMDGALGELAACLGILRGELSSMQEPETVLEEEIQEENNIPANRTPRRVLRRARLTE
;
A
#
# COMPACT_ATOMS: atom_id res chain seq x y z
N MET A 1 3.36 16.82 30.84
CA MET A 1 3.49 17.29 29.44
C MET A 1 4.57 16.49 28.75
N LYS A 2 4.20 15.43 28.03
CA LYS A 2 5.13 14.69 27.15
C LYS A 2 5.41 15.58 25.93
N ARG A 3 6.67 15.81 25.59
CA ARG A 3 7.04 16.48 24.33
C ARG A 3 6.60 15.57 23.18
N PHE A 4 5.63 16.01 22.39
CA PHE A 4 5.30 15.40 21.11
C PHE A 4 6.43 15.76 20.14
N ASP A 5 7.47 14.92 20.10
CA ASP A 5 8.52 15.04 19.09
C ASP A 5 7.94 14.65 17.73
N PHE A 6 7.55 15.68 16.95
CA PHE A 6 7.09 15.56 15.57
C PHE A 6 8.08 14.85 14.62
N ALA A 7 9.35 14.68 15.05
CA ALA A 7 10.37 13.95 14.29
C ALA A 7 10.21 12.41 14.38
N ALA A 8 9.29 11.92 15.21
CA ALA A 8 9.08 10.50 15.46
C ALA A 8 7.66 10.03 15.10
N PHE A 9 7.07 10.53 14.01
CA PHE A 9 6.03 9.76 13.33
C PHE A 9 6.71 8.53 12.70
N PRO A 10 6.43 7.30 13.16
CA PRO A 10 7.13 6.11 12.69
C PRO A 10 6.84 5.85 11.19
N PRO A 11 7.78 5.20 10.47
CA PRO A 11 7.69 4.96 9.03
C PRO A 11 6.71 3.81 8.69
N VAL A 12 5.40 4.06 8.72
CA VAL A 12 4.37 3.05 8.43
C VAL A 12 4.27 2.70 6.92
N LEU A 13 4.95 3.43 6.03
CA LEU A 13 5.00 3.10 4.60
C LEU A 13 5.93 1.92 4.24
N PHE A 14 6.74 1.43 5.18
CA PHE A 14 7.64 0.29 4.92
C PHE A 14 6.90 -1.05 4.92
N ILE A 15 5.93 -1.24 5.82
CA ILE A 15 5.17 -2.51 5.97
C ILE A 15 4.18 -2.68 4.82
N GLY A 16 3.50 -1.61 4.41
CA GLY A 16 2.69 -1.61 3.19
C GLY A 16 3.50 -1.87 1.91
N SER A 17 4.78 -1.48 1.86
CA SER A 17 5.63 -1.68 0.66
C SER A 17 6.06 -3.13 0.46
N ILE A 18 6.34 -3.85 1.55
CA ILE A 18 6.71 -5.28 1.53
C ILE A 18 5.47 -6.11 1.22
N PHE A 19 4.35 -5.80 1.87
CA PHE A 19 3.08 -6.49 1.65
C PHE A 19 2.61 -6.35 0.20
N PHE A 20 2.67 -5.16 -0.38
CA PHE A 20 2.25 -4.93 -1.75
C PHE A 20 3.25 -5.46 -2.78
N ALA A 21 4.56 -5.48 -2.49
CA ALA A 21 5.55 -6.17 -3.34
C ALA A 21 5.39 -7.69 -3.30
N LEU A 22 4.98 -8.26 -2.16
CA LEU A 22 4.59 -9.65 -2.02
C LEU A 22 3.29 -9.95 -2.78
N LEU A 23 2.27 -9.11 -2.64
CA LEU A 23 1.03 -9.16 -3.43
C LEU A 23 1.31 -9.09 -4.93
N LEU A 24 2.24 -8.24 -5.36
CA LEU A 24 2.69 -8.13 -6.75
C LEU A 24 3.40 -9.39 -7.24
N ALA A 25 4.29 -9.99 -6.44
CA ALA A 25 4.99 -11.22 -6.81
C ALA A 25 4.06 -12.43 -6.87
N VAL A 26 3.08 -12.51 -5.97
CA VAL A 26 2.08 -13.59 -5.94
C VAL A 26 1.08 -13.42 -7.09
N THR A 27 0.51 -12.23 -7.28
CA THR A 27 -0.45 -11.98 -8.38
C THR A 27 0.19 -12.12 -9.75
N THR A 28 1.43 -11.66 -9.96
CA THR A 28 2.10 -11.82 -11.26
C THR A 28 2.48 -13.26 -11.57
N ASN A 29 2.84 -14.10 -10.58
CA ASN A 29 3.09 -15.52 -10.80
C ASN A 29 1.79 -16.33 -10.97
N VAL A 30 0.75 -16.02 -10.20
CA VAL A 30 -0.57 -16.64 -10.34
C VAL A 30 -1.22 -16.25 -11.67
N LEU A 31 -1.19 -14.97 -12.06
CA LEU A 31 -1.72 -14.51 -13.35
C LEU A 31 -0.89 -14.96 -14.56
N LYS A 32 0.43 -15.18 -14.41
CA LYS A 32 1.27 -15.71 -15.51
C LYS A 32 1.03 -17.20 -15.75
N ASN A 33 0.76 -17.99 -14.71
CA ASN A 33 0.49 -19.41 -14.86
C ASN A 33 -0.97 -19.72 -15.19
N TYR A 34 -1.89 -18.80 -14.89
CA TYR A 34 -3.32 -19.00 -15.12
C TYR A 34 -3.88 -17.81 -15.92
N TYR A 35 -3.70 -17.87 -17.23
CA TYR A 35 -4.43 -17.03 -18.18
C TYR A 35 -5.94 -17.15 -17.88
N LEU A 36 -6.58 -16.01 -17.62
CA LEU A 36 -8.03 -15.90 -17.45
C LEU A 36 -8.77 -16.65 -18.57
N PRO A 37 -9.63 -17.63 -18.28
CA PRO A 37 -10.74 -17.89 -19.18
C PRO A 37 -11.73 -16.74 -19.00
N ALA A 38 -11.66 -15.77 -19.91
CA ALA A 38 -12.76 -14.86 -20.18
C ALA A 38 -13.92 -15.67 -20.74
N GLU A 39 -14.81 -16.14 -19.86
CA GLU A 39 -16.24 -16.46 -20.09
C GLU A 39 -16.74 -17.36 -18.94
N LEU A 40 -17.13 -16.76 -17.82
CA LEU A 40 -18.00 -17.42 -16.84
C LEU A 40 -19.44 -16.98 -17.10
N SER A 41 -20.13 -17.72 -17.98
CA SER A 41 -21.58 -17.70 -18.04
C SER A 41 -22.12 -18.52 -16.85
N PHE A 42 -22.68 -17.84 -15.86
CA PHE A 42 -23.28 -18.47 -14.69
C PHE A 42 -24.66 -19.05 -15.06
N THR A 43 -24.79 -20.37 -15.03
CA THR A 43 -26.11 -21.02 -14.96
C THR A 43 -26.42 -21.31 -13.50
N GLU A 44 -27.41 -20.59 -12.95
CA GLU A 44 -28.00 -20.90 -11.65
C GLU A 44 -28.45 -22.36 -11.63
N THR A 45 -27.90 -23.14 -10.71
CA THR A 45 -28.46 -24.43 -10.34
C THR A 45 -28.66 -24.41 -8.83
N GLU A 46 -29.91 -24.27 -8.42
CA GLU A 46 -30.36 -24.46 -7.04
C GLU A 46 -30.18 -25.92 -6.59
N SER A 47 -30.06 -26.04 -5.26
CA SER A 47 -30.43 -27.17 -4.38
C SER A 47 -29.30 -28.04 -3.81
N GLY A 48 -29.27 -28.13 -2.47
CA GLY A 48 -28.51 -29.16 -1.74
C GLY A 48 -28.21 -28.84 -0.27
N THR A 49 -29.18 -29.06 0.61
CA THR A 49 -29.16 -28.88 2.08
C THR A 49 -28.27 -29.85 2.90
N LEU A 50 -27.87 -29.36 4.09
CA LEU A 50 -27.74 -30.03 5.41
C LEU A 50 -26.46 -30.82 5.77
N LEU A 51 -25.67 -30.27 6.70
CA LEU A 51 -25.22 -30.95 7.93
C LEU A 51 -25.15 -29.96 9.11
N THR A 52 -25.71 -30.39 10.24
CA THR A 52 -25.93 -29.66 11.50
C THR A 52 -24.94 -30.05 12.61
N GLU A 53 -24.70 -29.06 13.49
CA GLU A 53 -24.37 -29.14 14.93
C GLU A 53 -22.98 -29.63 15.39
N THR A 54 -22.17 -28.72 15.95
CA THR A 54 -22.10 -28.45 17.40
C THR A 54 -20.97 -27.44 17.72
N GLY A 55 -21.25 -26.50 18.63
CA GLY A 55 -20.24 -25.60 19.21
C GLY A 55 -20.50 -24.13 18.91
N SER A 56 -21.33 -23.50 19.74
CA SER A 56 -21.52 -22.05 19.77
C SER A 56 -20.22 -21.35 20.18
N ILE A 57 -19.34 -21.13 19.21
CA ILE A 57 -18.48 -19.96 19.22
C ILE A 57 -19.42 -18.82 18.86
N VAL A 58 -19.45 -17.78 19.70
CA VAL A 58 -19.95 -16.47 19.27
C VAL A 58 -19.00 -16.02 18.15
N LEU A 59 -19.26 -16.47 16.93
CA LEU A 59 -18.57 -16.01 15.74
C LEU A 59 -19.15 -14.63 15.46
N ASP A 60 -18.30 -13.64 15.66
CA ASP A 60 -18.50 -12.23 15.36
C ASP A 60 -19.31 -12.03 14.08
N GLU A 61 -20.35 -11.21 14.16
CA GLU A 61 -21.30 -10.81 13.12
C GLU A 61 -20.68 -10.05 11.90
N ARG A 62 -19.38 -10.24 11.58
CA ARG A 62 -18.64 -9.38 10.64
C ARG A 62 -17.79 -10.09 9.58
N GLN A 63 -18.00 -11.38 9.32
CA GLN A 63 -17.45 -11.98 8.10
C GLN A 63 -18.23 -11.44 6.90
N LEU A 64 -17.52 -11.03 5.84
CA LEU A 64 -18.17 -10.61 4.61
C LEU A 64 -18.81 -11.82 3.95
N THR A 65 -20.06 -11.65 3.53
CA THR A 65 -20.77 -12.67 2.75
C THR A 65 -20.16 -12.79 1.35
N PHE A 66 -20.35 -13.96 0.70
CA PHE A 66 -19.93 -14.18 -0.68
C PHE A 66 -20.44 -13.09 -1.64
N GLU A 67 -21.69 -12.66 -1.50
CA GLU A 67 -22.28 -11.60 -2.31
C GLU A 67 -21.57 -10.24 -2.11
N GLU A 68 -21.19 -9.91 -0.89
CA GLU A 68 -20.44 -8.68 -0.57
C GLU A 68 -19.01 -8.73 -1.12
N ARG A 69 -18.36 -9.90 -1.04
CA ARG A 69 -17.04 -10.13 -1.64
C ARG A 69 -17.09 -9.93 -3.15
N ASP A 70 -18.03 -10.57 -3.84
CA ASP A 70 -18.22 -10.44 -5.29
C ASP A 70 -18.52 -8.98 -5.71
N ALA A 71 -19.39 -8.29 -4.97
CA ALA A 71 -19.70 -6.88 -5.23
C ALA A 71 -18.45 -5.97 -5.13
N ARG A 72 -17.55 -6.22 -4.17
CA ARG A 72 -16.28 -5.49 -4.02
C ARG A 72 -15.32 -5.76 -5.19
N ILE A 73 -15.30 -6.99 -5.69
CA ILE A 73 -14.30 -7.45 -6.68
C ILE A 73 -14.66 -7.06 -8.11
N LYS A 74 -15.95 -7.03 -8.49
CA LYS A 74 -16.40 -6.75 -9.87
C LYS A 74 -15.78 -5.49 -10.48
N GLY A 75 -15.78 -4.38 -9.73
CA GLY A 75 -15.19 -3.11 -10.18
C GLY A 75 -13.67 -3.03 -10.01
N PHE A 76 -13.08 -3.96 -9.27
CA PHE A 76 -11.66 -4.05 -8.97
C PHE A 76 -10.89 -4.74 -10.10
N ILE A 77 -11.36 -5.91 -10.56
CA ILE A 77 -10.71 -6.71 -11.63
C ILE A 77 -10.55 -5.90 -12.91
N LEU A 78 -11.63 -5.23 -13.36
CA LEU A 78 -11.63 -4.42 -14.59
C LEU A 78 -10.60 -3.29 -14.61
N ARG A 79 -10.13 -2.86 -13.43
CA ARG A 79 -9.19 -1.75 -13.28
C ARG A 79 -7.79 -2.20 -12.90
N LEU A 80 -7.60 -3.49 -12.58
CA LEU A 80 -6.34 -4.05 -12.11
C LEU A 80 -5.24 -4.01 -13.19
N GLU A 81 -5.58 -4.33 -14.43
CA GLU A 81 -4.61 -4.49 -15.53
C GLU A 81 -3.84 -3.20 -15.86
N ASN A 82 -4.45 -2.03 -15.67
CA ASN A 82 -3.84 -0.73 -15.96
C ASN A 82 -3.15 -0.08 -14.74
N ARG A 83 -3.03 -0.80 -13.62
CA ARG A 83 -2.71 -0.20 -12.31
C ARG A 83 -1.23 -0.22 -11.96
N PHE A 84 -0.47 -1.21 -12.44
CA PHE A 84 0.88 -1.47 -11.92
C PHE A 84 1.86 -0.32 -12.15
N GLU A 85 1.90 0.23 -13.37
CA GLU A 85 2.75 1.38 -13.71
C GLU A 85 2.34 2.62 -12.90
N LYS A 86 1.03 2.85 -12.72
CA LYS A 86 0.52 3.95 -11.91
C LYS A 86 0.93 3.84 -10.44
N ILE A 87 0.85 2.66 -9.85
CA ILE A 87 1.27 2.44 -8.45
C ILE A 87 2.76 2.72 -8.29
N GLN A 88 3.59 2.20 -9.20
CA GLN A 88 5.04 2.44 -9.15
C GLN A 88 5.36 3.93 -9.27
N ALA A 89 4.80 4.61 -10.27
CA ALA A 89 4.97 6.05 -10.46
C ALA A 89 4.50 6.87 -9.23
N GLN A 90 3.38 6.47 -8.61
CA GLN A 90 2.90 7.10 -7.39
C GLN A 90 3.88 6.92 -6.22
N ARG A 91 4.49 5.74 -6.07
CA ARG A 91 5.51 5.48 -5.04
C ARG A 91 6.75 6.33 -5.24
N ASP A 92 7.28 6.36 -6.46
CA ASP A 92 8.48 7.14 -6.78
C ASP A 92 8.24 8.62 -6.51
N ALA A 93 7.06 9.13 -6.92
CA ALA A 93 6.67 10.50 -6.65
C ALA A 93 6.49 10.78 -5.15
N GLN A 94 6.01 9.82 -4.35
CA GLN A 94 5.93 9.95 -2.89
C GLN A 94 7.32 9.96 -2.24
N GLN A 95 8.24 9.10 -2.69
CA GLN A 95 9.61 9.06 -2.21
C GLN A 95 10.34 10.37 -2.48
N LEU A 96 10.18 10.93 -3.68
CA LEU A 96 10.76 12.23 -4.04
C LEU A 96 10.26 13.34 -3.10
N ARG A 97 8.95 13.44 -2.88
CA ARG A 97 8.36 14.43 -1.96
C ARG A 97 8.88 14.28 -0.53
N ARG A 98 9.09 13.04 -0.08
CA ARG A 98 9.69 12.78 1.23
C ARG A 98 11.11 13.32 1.31
N GLN A 99 11.91 13.12 0.27
CA GLN A 99 13.27 13.67 0.20
C GLN A 99 13.25 15.20 0.23
N GLU A 100 12.35 15.85 -0.52
CA GLU A 100 12.17 17.30 -0.50
C GLU A 100 11.82 17.83 0.90
N SER A 101 10.87 17.19 1.59
CA SER A 101 10.48 17.54 2.96
C SER A 101 11.65 17.40 3.95
N ILE A 102 12.40 16.30 3.87
CA ILE A 102 13.59 16.08 4.72
C ILE A 102 14.66 17.15 4.44
N GLN A 103 14.91 17.46 3.17
CA GLN A 103 15.87 18.51 2.80
C GLN A 103 15.45 19.87 3.34
N HIS A 104 14.16 20.24 3.21
CA HIS A 104 13.63 21.48 3.78
C HIS A 104 13.82 21.55 5.30
N GLN A 105 13.56 20.45 6.01
CA GLN A 105 13.77 20.39 7.47
C GLN A 105 15.24 20.59 7.85
N ILE A 106 16.18 19.99 7.10
CA ILE A 106 17.62 20.16 7.34
C ILE A 106 18.05 21.61 7.12
N LEU A 107 17.65 22.20 5.99
CA LEU A 107 17.97 23.60 5.67
C LEU A 107 17.39 24.55 6.72
N CYS A 108 16.13 24.34 7.10
CA CYS A 108 15.49 25.14 8.13
C CYS A 108 16.22 25.05 9.48
N ARG A 109 16.61 23.84 9.90
CA ARG A 109 17.35 23.65 11.16
C ARG A 109 18.66 24.44 11.15
N ASP A 110 19.35 24.46 10.02
CA ASP A 110 20.62 25.17 9.88
C ASP A 110 20.42 26.69 9.82
N ASP A 111 19.38 27.17 9.13
CA ASP A 111 18.99 28.58 9.11
C ASP A 111 18.66 29.10 10.51
N VAL A 112 17.85 28.36 11.28
CA VAL A 112 17.49 28.73 12.66
C VAL A 112 18.72 28.78 13.56
N ARG A 113 19.67 27.84 13.38
CA ARG A 113 20.93 27.83 14.16
C ARG A 113 21.84 29.01 13.84
N ARG A 114 21.85 29.46 12.58
CA ARG A 114 22.67 30.61 12.12
C ARG A 114 22.00 31.95 12.38
N SER A 115 20.70 31.97 12.66
CA SER A 115 19.95 33.21 12.88
C SER A 115 20.36 33.92 14.19
N ASN A 116 20.50 35.24 14.13
CA ASN A 116 20.66 36.09 15.30
C ASN A 116 19.36 36.14 16.11
N ARG A 117 19.42 36.59 17.37
CA ARG A 117 18.26 36.67 18.28
C ARG A 117 17.04 37.34 17.63
N ASP A 118 17.24 38.46 16.94
CA ASP A 118 16.16 39.25 16.34
C ASP A 118 15.60 38.61 15.05
N MET A 119 16.41 37.80 14.37
CA MET A 119 16.02 37.11 13.13
C MET A 119 15.45 35.71 13.37
N LYS A 120 15.53 35.20 14.60
CA LYS A 120 15.14 33.83 14.92
C LYS A 120 13.65 33.58 14.69
N LEU A 121 12.80 34.47 15.18
CA LEU A 121 11.34 34.33 15.03
C LEU A 121 10.89 34.46 13.56
N PRO A 122 11.32 35.46 12.78
CA PRO A 122 11.05 35.52 11.34
C PRO A 122 11.53 34.26 10.58
N THR A 123 12.69 33.72 10.96
CA THR A 123 13.23 32.50 10.35
C THR A 123 12.34 31.29 10.66
N LEU A 124 11.84 31.16 11.89
CA LEU A 124 10.90 30.11 12.28
C LEU A 124 9.59 30.19 11.48
N PHE A 125 9.03 31.39 11.32
CA PHE A 125 7.83 31.59 10.50
C PHE A 125 8.04 31.21 9.04
N ARG A 126 9.14 31.66 8.42
CA ARG A 126 9.50 31.30 7.04
C ARG A 126 9.65 29.79 6.88
N CYS A 127 10.34 29.15 7.82
CA CYS A 127 10.53 27.71 7.86
C CYS A 127 9.21 26.94 7.91
N TYR A 128 8.34 27.31 8.86
CA TYR A 128 7.08 26.61 9.07
C TYR A 128 6.12 26.82 7.90
N ARG A 129 6.02 28.06 7.39
CA ARG A 129 5.30 28.36 6.15
C ARG A 129 5.78 27.49 4.99
N GLY A 130 7.10 27.38 4.78
CA GLY A 130 7.65 26.54 3.72
C GLY A 130 7.27 25.05 3.88
N ALA A 131 7.26 24.53 5.11
CA ALA A 131 6.83 23.16 5.37
C ALA A 131 5.34 22.97 5.05
N LEU A 132 4.49 23.90 5.48
CA LEU A 132 3.05 23.90 5.19
C LEU A 132 2.75 23.97 3.70
N THR A 133 3.52 24.73 2.92
CA THR A 133 3.38 24.80 1.46
C THR A 133 3.70 23.45 0.80
N LEU A 134 4.78 22.78 1.23
CA LEU A 134 5.11 21.43 0.74
C LEU A 134 4.01 20.42 1.09
N ASP A 135 3.44 20.51 2.29
CA ASP A 135 2.33 19.66 2.72
C ASP A 135 1.07 19.90 1.87
N LEU A 136 0.74 21.16 1.55
CA LEU A 136 -0.38 21.51 0.65
C LEU A 136 -0.20 20.91 -0.75
N GLU A 137 1.00 20.99 -1.32
CA GLU A 137 1.28 20.39 -2.63
C GLU A 137 1.15 18.87 -2.59
N ALA A 138 1.60 18.23 -1.50
CA ALA A 138 1.45 16.79 -1.30
C ALA A 138 -0.03 16.40 -1.19
N LEU A 139 -0.83 17.14 -0.42
CA LEU A 139 -2.27 16.90 -0.24
C LEU A 139 -3.06 17.11 -1.53
N ARG A 140 -2.73 18.12 -2.35
CA ARG A 140 -3.34 18.30 -3.67
C ARG A 140 -3.11 17.08 -4.58
N LYS A 141 -1.89 16.55 -4.60
CA LYS A 141 -1.55 15.35 -5.37
C LYS A 141 -2.23 14.10 -4.80
N GLU A 142 -2.32 13.98 -3.48
CA GLU A 142 -3.04 12.88 -2.82
C GLU A 142 -4.52 12.91 -3.20
N ARG A 143 -5.16 14.09 -3.11
CA ARG A 143 -6.55 14.30 -3.52
C ARG A 143 -6.80 13.86 -4.96
N THR A 144 -5.97 14.28 -5.92
CA THR A 144 -6.14 13.91 -7.34
C THR A 144 -5.96 12.41 -7.58
N ASN A 145 -5.21 11.71 -6.72
CA ASN A 145 -4.97 10.29 -6.87
C ASN A 145 -6.07 9.42 -6.24
N LEU A 146 -6.91 9.97 -5.35
CA LEU A 146 -7.98 9.23 -4.69
C LEU A 146 -9.08 8.79 -5.65
N ASP A 147 -9.36 9.58 -6.68
CA ASP A 147 -10.35 9.22 -7.71
C ASP A 147 -9.91 7.96 -8.50
N ASP A 148 -8.60 7.84 -8.72
CA ASP A 148 -7.94 6.72 -9.39
C ASP A 148 -7.69 5.52 -8.46
N LEU A 149 -8.02 5.63 -7.17
CA LEU A 149 -7.82 4.54 -6.21
C LEU A 149 -8.83 3.42 -6.45
N ILE A 150 -8.30 2.24 -6.71
CA ILE A 150 -9.05 1.02 -7.02
C ILE A 150 -9.10 0.14 -5.76
N GLY A 151 -10.23 -0.52 -5.53
CA GLY A 151 -10.42 -1.43 -4.39
C GLY A 151 -10.93 -0.74 -3.13
N ALA A 152 -10.99 0.59 -3.09
CA ALA A 152 -11.68 1.30 -2.04
C ALA A 152 -13.15 1.57 -2.42
N THR A 153 -14.04 1.43 -1.46
CA THR A 153 -15.45 1.82 -1.52
C THR A 153 -15.58 3.33 -1.76
N LEU A 154 -16.75 3.76 -2.25
CA LEU A 154 -17.03 5.18 -2.43
C LEU A 154 -17.01 5.92 -1.09
N GLU A 155 -17.61 5.34 -0.06
CA GLU A 155 -17.70 5.91 1.28
C GLU A 155 -16.31 6.16 1.89
N ALA A 156 -15.40 5.18 1.84
CA ALA A 156 -14.04 5.35 2.36
C ALA A 156 -13.28 6.45 1.61
N ARG A 157 -13.47 6.56 0.29
CA ARG A 157 -12.85 7.61 -0.54
C ARG A 157 -13.40 8.99 -0.21
N GLU A 158 -14.72 9.13 -0.06
CA GLU A 158 -15.37 10.39 0.32
C GLU A 158 -14.95 10.85 1.71
N ALA A 159 -14.88 9.93 2.68
CA ALA A 159 -14.38 10.23 4.03
C ALA A 159 -12.92 10.73 3.99
N SER A 160 -12.06 10.07 3.23
CA SER A 160 -10.66 10.51 3.06
C SER A 160 -10.57 11.87 2.37
N LEU A 161 -11.32 12.09 1.28
CA LEU A 161 -11.39 13.37 0.57
C LEU A 161 -11.85 14.51 1.49
N ALA A 162 -12.86 14.28 2.32
CA ALA A 162 -13.36 15.27 3.28
C ALA A 162 -12.26 15.70 4.26
N THR A 163 -11.53 14.75 4.83
CA THR A 163 -10.43 15.06 5.77
C THR A 163 -9.24 15.76 5.09
N ILE A 164 -8.91 15.40 3.84
CA ILE A 164 -7.86 16.08 3.06
C ILE A 164 -8.26 17.53 2.78
N ASN A 165 -9.49 17.78 2.33
CA ASN A 165 -9.95 19.14 2.04
C ASN A 165 -9.95 19.99 3.32
N ALA A 166 -10.46 19.46 4.44
CA ALA A 166 -10.45 20.17 5.72
C ALA A 166 -9.02 20.52 6.19
N LEU A 167 -8.07 19.60 6.02
CA LEU A 167 -6.66 19.85 6.35
C LEU A 167 -6.03 20.88 5.40
N MET A 168 -6.32 20.82 4.10
CA MET A 168 -5.84 21.81 3.14
C MET A 168 -6.32 23.23 3.49
N ASP A 169 -7.60 23.38 3.82
CA ASP A 169 -8.19 24.66 4.21
C ASP A 169 -7.57 25.19 5.52
N ALA A 170 -7.35 24.31 6.49
CA ALA A 170 -6.68 24.67 7.75
C ALA A 170 -5.23 25.11 7.52
N ILE A 171 -4.48 24.41 6.67
CA ILE A 171 -3.10 24.78 6.35
C ILE A 171 -3.07 26.13 5.62
N ALA A 172 -3.95 26.35 4.63
CA ALA A 172 -4.04 27.62 3.91
C ALA A 172 -4.31 28.78 4.88
N THR A 173 -5.26 28.60 5.81
CA THR A 173 -5.58 29.58 6.85
C THR A 173 -4.38 29.92 7.73
N ILE A 174 -3.57 28.92 8.13
CA ILE A 174 -2.36 29.14 8.94
C ILE A 174 -1.29 29.87 8.12
N VAL A 175 -1.12 29.53 6.83
CA VAL A 175 -0.18 30.22 5.95
C VAL A 175 -0.56 31.69 5.80
N ASP A 176 -1.83 31.99 5.56
CA ASP A 176 -2.34 33.36 5.46
C ASP A 176 -2.15 34.12 6.79
N ALA A 177 -2.44 33.47 7.93
CA ALA A 177 -2.22 34.06 9.25
C ALA A 177 -0.73 34.35 9.56
N ILE A 178 0.20 33.54 9.03
CA ILE A 178 1.64 33.83 9.11
C ILE A 178 1.99 35.06 8.27
N ASP A 179 1.46 35.15 7.05
CA ASP A 179 1.74 36.25 6.12
C ASP A 179 1.15 37.58 6.60
N ASP A 180 -0.01 37.55 7.25
CA ASP A 180 -0.67 38.70 7.88
C ASP A 180 -0.05 39.08 9.24
N GLY A 181 0.93 38.30 9.73
CA GLY A 181 1.61 38.58 11.00
C GLY A 181 0.72 38.40 12.23
N VAL A 182 -0.30 37.54 12.15
CA VAL A 182 -1.23 37.22 13.26
C VAL A 182 -0.47 36.59 14.44
N TYR A 183 0.56 35.80 14.17
CA TYR A 183 1.38 35.16 15.20
C TYR A 183 2.47 36.12 15.71
N GLY A 184 2.34 36.54 16.98
CA GLY A 184 3.28 37.48 17.60
C GLY A 184 4.47 36.81 18.30
N SER A 185 4.37 35.52 18.61
CA SER A 185 5.39 34.80 19.37
C SER A 185 5.60 33.36 18.90
N GLN A 186 6.71 32.76 19.33
CA GLN A 186 6.97 31.33 19.11
C GLN A 186 5.90 30.44 19.75
N LYS A 187 5.34 30.86 20.90
CA LYS A 187 4.34 30.09 21.62
C LYS A 187 3.03 29.98 20.82
N ASP A 188 2.62 31.08 20.16
CA ASP A 188 1.42 31.10 19.34
C ASP A 188 1.55 30.14 18.14
N LEU A 189 2.76 30.05 17.57
CA LEU A 189 3.07 29.11 16.49
C LEU A 189 3.03 27.64 16.96
N GLU A 190 3.57 27.37 18.15
CA GLU A 190 3.54 26.03 18.76
C GLU A 190 2.10 25.59 19.05
N GLU A 191 1.26 26.50 19.53
CA GLU A 191 -0.16 26.27 19.75
C GLU A 191 -0.92 26.03 18.44
N ALA A 192 -0.67 26.86 17.41
CA ALA A 192 -1.25 26.65 16.08
C ALA A 192 -0.87 25.28 15.50
N LYS A 193 0.39 24.88 15.65
CA LYS A 193 0.88 23.56 15.22
C LYS A 193 0.19 22.44 15.98
N HIS A 194 0.00 22.57 17.30
CA HIS A 194 -0.70 21.58 18.11
C HIS A 194 -2.16 21.43 17.69
N ASN A 195 -2.86 22.55 17.51
CA ASN A 195 -4.25 22.58 17.04
C ASN A 195 -4.39 21.98 15.64
N LEU A 196 -3.46 22.28 14.73
CA LEU A 196 -3.43 21.68 13.40
C LEU A 196 -3.25 20.15 13.47
N ALA A 197 -2.37 19.69 14.37
CA ALA A 197 -2.10 18.27 14.59
C ALA A 197 -3.35 17.53 15.04
N GLU A 198 -3.93 18.00 16.14
CA GLU A 198 -5.03 17.32 16.82
C GLU A 198 -6.30 17.33 15.99
N ARG A 199 -6.65 18.48 15.41
CA ARG A 199 -7.95 18.67 14.74
C ARG A 199 -7.99 18.24 13.29
N TYR A 200 -6.84 18.18 12.62
CA TYR A 200 -6.81 17.94 11.16
C TYR A 200 -5.86 16.81 10.76
N TRP A 201 -4.62 16.77 11.28
CA TRP A 201 -3.69 15.70 10.92
C TRP A 201 -4.11 14.33 11.46
N ILE A 202 -4.54 14.25 12.72
CA ILE A 202 -5.00 12.98 13.31
C ILE A 202 -6.22 12.42 12.56
N PRO A 203 -7.31 13.18 12.33
CA PRO A 203 -8.44 12.69 11.55
C PRO A 203 -8.07 12.29 10.12
N LYS A 204 -7.20 13.06 9.45
CA LYS A 204 -6.68 12.70 8.12
C LYS A 204 -5.94 11.36 8.17
N TRP A 205 -5.12 11.13 9.19
CA TRP A 205 -4.39 9.88 9.34
C TRP A 205 -5.35 8.71 9.58
N ILE A 206 -6.32 8.85 10.48
CA ILE A 206 -7.37 7.87 10.73
C ILE A 206 -8.08 7.50 9.42
N ALA A 207 -8.60 8.49 8.69
CA ALA A 207 -9.31 8.26 7.42
C ALA A 207 -8.41 7.64 6.36
N SER A 208 -7.14 8.05 6.26
CA SER A 208 -6.17 7.45 5.33
C SER A 208 -5.87 5.98 5.67
N THR A 209 -5.83 5.62 6.95
CA THR A 209 -5.59 4.24 7.37
C THR A 209 -6.82 3.37 7.13
N LYS A 210 -8.02 3.86 7.42
CA LYS A 210 -9.27 3.16 7.10
C LYS A 210 -9.44 2.94 5.59
N LEU A 211 -9.08 3.93 4.78
CA LEU A 211 -9.06 3.80 3.32
C LEU A 211 -8.14 2.67 2.84
N ARG A 212 -6.96 2.53 3.45
CA ARG A 212 -6.02 1.44 3.14
C ARG A 212 -6.55 0.09 3.60
N ALA A 213 -7.16 0.03 4.78
CA ALA A 213 -7.79 -1.19 5.27
C ALA A 213 -8.92 -1.63 4.33
N ASP A 214 -9.77 -0.69 3.88
CA ASP A 214 -10.83 -0.98 2.92
C ASP A 214 -10.30 -1.45 1.55
N GLU A 215 -9.19 -0.87 1.07
CA GLU A 215 -8.49 -1.41 -0.10
C GLU A 215 -7.99 -2.84 0.14
N MET A 216 -7.39 -3.10 1.30
CA MET A 216 -6.90 -4.43 1.66
C MET A 216 -8.02 -5.46 1.75
N LEU A 217 -9.21 -5.09 2.26
CA LEU A 217 -10.37 -5.97 2.23
C LEU A 217 -10.69 -6.43 0.81
N THR A 218 -10.72 -5.51 -0.16
CA THR A 218 -11.02 -5.88 -1.54
C THR A 218 -9.96 -6.82 -2.13
N TRP A 219 -8.68 -6.64 -1.79
CA TRP A 219 -7.64 -7.60 -2.17
C TRP A 219 -7.79 -8.96 -1.50
N THR A 220 -8.12 -8.97 -0.20
CA THR A 220 -8.36 -10.20 0.56
C THR A 220 -9.55 -10.96 0.00
N SER A 221 -10.67 -10.27 -0.28
CA SER A 221 -11.83 -10.86 -0.94
C SER A 221 -11.46 -11.42 -2.32
N TYR A 222 -10.66 -10.69 -3.11
CA TYR A 222 -10.17 -11.19 -4.40
C TYR A 222 -9.39 -12.51 -4.26
N PHE A 223 -8.52 -12.64 -3.25
CA PHE A 223 -7.81 -13.89 -3.00
C PHE A 223 -8.74 -15.02 -2.57
N LEU A 224 -9.69 -14.75 -1.67
CA LEU A 224 -10.68 -15.73 -1.23
C LEU A 224 -11.50 -16.27 -2.41
N GLU A 225 -12.01 -15.39 -3.27
CA GLU A 225 -12.73 -15.77 -4.50
C GLU A 225 -11.85 -16.50 -5.53
N THR A 226 -10.54 -16.24 -5.53
CA THR A 226 -9.62 -16.94 -6.43
C THR A 226 -9.30 -18.36 -5.93
N ILE A 227 -9.23 -18.55 -4.61
CA ILE A 227 -8.91 -19.84 -3.97
C ILE A 227 -10.16 -20.74 -3.90
N ALA A 228 -11.34 -20.19 -3.64
CA ALA A 228 -12.55 -20.98 -3.39
C ALA A 228 -12.91 -21.98 -4.52
N PRO A 229 -12.88 -21.62 -5.82
CA PRO A 229 -13.12 -22.57 -6.91
C PRO A 229 -12.10 -23.71 -6.96
N GLN A 230 -10.83 -23.43 -6.62
CA GLN A 230 -9.74 -24.42 -6.65
C GLN A 230 -9.92 -25.49 -5.55
N LEU A 231 -10.59 -25.15 -4.45
CA LEU A 231 -10.93 -26.12 -3.41
C LEU A 231 -12.05 -27.08 -3.84
N ILE A 232 -12.92 -26.67 -4.77
CA ILE A 232 -14.04 -27.47 -5.27
C ILE A 232 -13.59 -28.38 -6.42
N GLU A 233 -12.58 -27.96 -7.18
CA GLU A 233 -12.02 -28.74 -8.28
C GLU A 233 -11.28 -29.99 -7.75
N ASN A 234 -11.92 -31.14 -7.90
CA ASN A 234 -11.36 -32.45 -7.58
C ASN A 234 -10.28 -32.84 -8.60
N GLY A 235 -9.08 -32.28 -8.47
CA GLY A 235 -7.96 -32.56 -9.38
C GLY A 235 -6.57 -32.37 -8.78
N PHE A 236 -6.48 -31.86 -7.55
CA PHE A 236 -5.20 -31.53 -6.93
C PHE A 236 -4.64 -32.66 -6.04
N ASN A 237 -3.32 -32.65 -5.86
CA ASN A 237 -2.66 -33.47 -4.84
C ASN A 237 -3.22 -33.12 -3.45
N GLU A 238 -3.35 -34.12 -2.57
CA GLU A 238 -3.88 -33.95 -1.20
C GLU A 238 -3.10 -32.88 -0.41
N GLU A 239 -1.78 -32.84 -0.59
CA GLU A 239 -0.88 -31.83 -0.01
C GLU A 239 -1.22 -30.41 -0.48
N TYR A 240 -1.56 -30.23 -1.76
CA TYR A 240 -1.95 -28.92 -2.29
C TYR A 240 -3.32 -28.46 -1.80
N ALA A 241 -4.26 -29.39 -1.71
CA ALA A 241 -5.59 -29.12 -1.18
C ALA A 241 -5.53 -28.67 0.29
N GLU A 242 -4.67 -29.30 1.10
CA GLU A 242 -4.43 -28.89 2.49
C GLU A 242 -3.86 -27.47 2.57
N VAL A 243 -2.88 -27.14 1.73
CA VAL A 243 -2.29 -25.80 1.64
C VAL A 243 -3.32 -24.75 1.27
N LEU A 244 -4.12 -24.99 0.24
CA LEU A 244 -5.17 -24.06 -0.17
C LEU A 244 -6.23 -23.88 0.93
N THR A 245 -6.58 -24.96 1.64
CA THR A 245 -7.53 -24.91 2.75
C THR A 245 -6.98 -24.05 3.89
N ASN A 246 -5.71 -24.24 4.25
CA ASN A 246 -5.03 -23.45 5.28
C ASN A 246 -4.88 -21.98 4.86
N ALA A 247 -4.54 -21.71 3.59
CA ALA A 247 -4.44 -20.36 3.07
C ALA A 247 -5.81 -19.67 3.07
N TYR A 248 -6.87 -20.37 2.65
CA TYR A 248 -8.24 -19.85 2.64
C TYR A 248 -8.68 -19.45 4.06
N ALA A 249 -8.53 -20.35 5.04
CA ALA A 249 -8.86 -20.06 6.44
C ALA A 249 -8.06 -18.85 6.99
N CYS A 250 -6.76 -18.78 6.66
CA CYS A 250 -5.92 -17.64 7.05
C CYS A 250 -6.44 -16.31 6.48
N PHE A 251 -6.87 -16.28 5.21
CA PHE A 251 -7.42 -15.07 4.61
C PHE A 251 -8.78 -14.67 5.20
N GLU A 252 -9.60 -15.61 5.67
CA GLU A 252 -10.83 -15.28 6.41
C GLU A 252 -10.52 -14.63 7.77
N ASP A 253 -9.52 -15.14 8.49
CA ASP A 253 -9.05 -14.52 9.72
C ASP A 253 -8.46 -13.12 9.47
N ALA A 254 -7.71 -12.97 8.37
CA ALA A 254 -7.19 -11.67 7.96
C ALA A 254 -8.31 -10.68 7.60
N GLU A 255 -9.36 -11.13 6.91
CA GLU A 255 -10.54 -10.32 6.58
C GLU A 255 -11.17 -9.75 7.86
N LEU A 256 -11.38 -10.59 8.88
CA LEU A 256 -11.90 -10.17 10.18
C LEU A 256 -11.02 -9.10 10.86
N ARG A 257 -9.69 -9.30 10.84
CA ARG A 257 -8.76 -8.33 11.43
C ARG A 257 -8.78 -6.99 10.69
N ILE A 258 -8.86 -6.99 9.37
CA ILE A 258 -8.92 -5.77 8.58
C ILE A 258 -10.24 -5.04 8.82
N THR A 259 -11.37 -5.74 8.89
CA THR A 259 -12.67 -5.15 9.24
C THR A 259 -12.59 -4.45 10.60
N ALA A 260 -11.95 -5.07 11.59
CA ALA A 260 -11.76 -4.46 12.91
C ALA A 260 -10.95 -3.13 12.86
N VAL A 261 -10.10 -2.91 11.86
CA VAL A 261 -9.38 -1.63 11.63
C VAL A 261 -10.35 -0.55 11.17
N ILE A 262 -11.27 -0.87 10.25
CA ILE A 262 -12.27 0.06 9.72
C ILE A 262 -13.19 0.54 10.85
N ASP A 263 -13.54 -0.35 11.76
CA ASP A 263 -14.43 -0.07 12.89
C ASP A 263 -13.76 0.66 14.06
N ALA A 264 -12.43 0.74 14.09
CA ALA A 264 -11.74 1.44 15.17
C ALA A 264 -11.88 2.97 15.03
N GLU A 265 -12.09 3.66 16.15
CA GLU A 265 -12.28 5.13 16.15
C GLU A 265 -11.00 5.87 16.52
N ASP A 266 -10.24 5.34 17.47
CA ASP A 266 -9.04 5.97 18.00
C ASP A 266 -7.79 5.62 17.21
N LEU A 267 -6.86 6.57 17.17
CA LEU A 267 -5.62 6.45 16.42
C LEU A 267 -4.72 5.29 16.90
N ASP A 268 -4.57 5.15 18.22
CA ASP A 268 -3.75 4.10 18.81
C ASP A 268 -4.32 2.72 18.49
N ALA A 269 -5.65 2.56 18.63
CA ALA A 269 -6.35 1.32 18.31
C ALA A 269 -6.27 0.98 16.82
N ILE A 270 -6.43 1.97 15.93
CA ILE A 270 -6.27 1.77 14.47
C ILE A 270 -4.85 1.30 14.15
N THR A 271 -3.84 1.91 14.76
CA THR A 271 -2.43 1.57 14.48
C THR A 271 -2.13 0.15 14.91
N GLU A 272 -2.49 -0.22 16.15
CA GLU A 272 -2.30 -1.58 16.68
C GLU A 272 -3.01 -2.64 15.82
N LYS A 273 -4.29 -2.41 15.50
CA LYS A 273 -5.07 -3.34 14.68
C LYS A 273 -4.53 -3.44 13.25
N MET A 274 -4.08 -2.33 12.67
CA MET A 274 -3.50 -2.32 11.33
C MET A 274 -2.20 -3.12 11.29
N ASP A 275 -1.33 -2.97 12.28
CA ASP A 275 -0.10 -3.75 12.39
C ASP A 275 -0.40 -5.25 12.55
N GLY A 276 -1.41 -5.60 13.35
CA GLY A 276 -1.90 -6.98 13.48
C GLY A 276 -2.46 -7.55 12.18
N ALA A 277 -3.29 -6.79 11.46
CA ALA A 277 -3.85 -7.19 10.17
C ALA A 277 -2.77 -7.38 9.10
N LEU A 278 -1.78 -6.49 9.05
CA LEU A 278 -0.64 -6.61 8.13
C LEU A 278 0.23 -7.83 8.44
N GLY A 279 0.43 -8.15 9.72
CA GLY A 279 1.14 -9.34 10.16
C GLY A 279 0.44 -10.62 9.72
N GLU A 280 -0.87 -10.71 9.92
CA GLU A 280 -1.69 -11.85 9.51
C GLU A 280 -1.67 -12.04 7.99
N LEU A 281 -1.93 -10.96 7.23
CA LEU A 281 -1.91 -11.04 5.78
C LEU A 281 -0.53 -11.46 5.23
N ALA A 282 0.56 -11.00 5.84
CA ALA A 282 1.90 -11.41 5.46
C ALA A 282 2.15 -12.92 5.74
N ALA A 283 1.59 -13.45 6.83
CA ALA A 283 1.63 -14.88 7.13
C ALA A 283 0.85 -15.69 6.09
N CYS A 284 -0.38 -15.26 5.73
CA CYS A 284 -1.20 -15.94 4.72
C CYS A 284 -0.54 -15.97 3.33
N LEU A 285 0.07 -14.86 2.91
CA LEU A 285 0.86 -14.82 1.67
C LEU A 285 2.11 -15.72 1.75
N GLY A 286 2.67 -15.90 2.95
CA GLY A 286 3.78 -16.81 3.21
C GLY A 286 3.42 -18.27 2.91
N ILE A 287 2.22 -18.70 3.32
CA ILE A 287 1.68 -20.05 3.05
C ILE A 287 1.63 -20.30 1.53
N LEU A 288 1.00 -19.39 0.78
CA LEU A 288 0.91 -19.53 -0.68
C LEU A 288 2.29 -19.55 -1.36
N ARG A 289 3.24 -18.73 -0.89
CA ARG A 289 4.56 -18.61 -1.50
C ARG A 289 5.47 -19.80 -1.21
N GLY A 290 5.42 -20.35 0.01
CA GLY A 290 6.23 -21.50 0.40
C GLY A 290 6.03 -22.66 -0.56
N GLU A 291 4.78 -22.88 -0.97
CA GLU A 291 4.40 -24.00 -1.81
C GLU A 291 4.54 -23.75 -3.31
N LEU A 292 4.31 -22.51 -3.77
CA LEU A 292 4.69 -22.12 -5.13
C LEU A 292 6.19 -22.32 -5.40
N SER A 293 7.02 -22.26 -4.35
CA SER A 293 8.47 -22.50 -4.45
C SER A 293 8.85 -23.97 -4.32
N SER A 294 8.04 -24.81 -3.66
CA SER A 294 8.25 -26.26 -3.53
C SER A 294 7.79 -27.01 -4.79
N MET A 295 6.75 -26.51 -5.46
CA MET A 295 6.18 -27.10 -6.68
C MET A 295 6.93 -26.75 -7.96
N GLN A 296 7.82 -25.76 -7.92
CA GLN A 296 8.71 -25.44 -9.03
C GLN A 296 9.89 -26.40 -9.00
N GLU A 297 9.65 -27.68 -9.29
CA GLU A 297 10.73 -28.62 -9.61
C GLU A 297 11.57 -28.00 -10.73
N PRO A 298 12.92 -28.04 -10.63
CA PRO A 298 13.75 -27.57 -11.72
C PRO A 298 13.42 -28.42 -12.94
N GLU A 299 12.92 -27.79 -14.02
CA GLU A 299 12.94 -28.41 -15.34
C GLU A 299 14.36 -28.91 -15.55
N THR A 300 14.54 -30.23 -15.45
CA THR A 300 15.74 -30.91 -15.85
C THR A 300 15.83 -30.71 -17.34
N VAL A 301 16.56 -29.66 -17.73
CA VAL A 301 17.01 -29.50 -19.10
C VAL A 301 17.75 -30.78 -19.44
N LEU A 302 17.11 -31.62 -20.26
CA LEU A 302 17.74 -32.68 -21.03
C LEU A 302 18.75 -32.01 -21.97
N GLU A 303 19.91 -31.64 -21.41
CA GLU A 303 21.16 -31.41 -22.13
C GLU A 303 21.81 -32.77 -22.40
N GLU A 304 21.11 -33.63 -23.14
CA GLU A 304 21.74 -34.73 -23.88
C GLU A 304 21.23 -34.64 -25.32
N GLU A 305 22.17 -34.75 -26.27
CA GLU A 305 22.00 -34.66 -27.72
C GLU A 305 22.01 -33.26 -28.38
N ILE A 306 23.06 -32.46 -28.16
CA ILE A 306 23.78 -31.79 -29.27
C ILE A 306 25.29 -31.84 -28.99
N GLN A 307 25.86 -33.04 -28.98
CA GLN A 307 27.30 -33.26 -29.16
C GLN A 307 27.55 -34.11 -30.41
N GLU A 308 26.99 -33.73 -31.56
CA GLU A 308 27.42 -34.37 -32.81
C GLU A 308 27.27 -33.51 -34.06
N GLU A 309 27.37 -32.18 -33.99
CA GLU A 309 27.57 -31.39 -35.21
C GLU A 309 28.11 -30.01 -34.86
N ASN A 310 29.43 -29.86 -34.73
CA ASN A 310 30.17 -28.63 -35.06
C ASN A 310 31.68 -28.83 -34.88
N ASN A 311 32.23 -29.77 -35.64
CA ASN A 311 33.63 -29.69 -36.05
C ASN A 311 33.74 -28.58 -37.12
N ILE A 312 33.93 -27.34 -36.69
CA ILE A 312 34.39 -26.25 -37.56
C ILE A 312 35.71 -25.72 -36.98
N PRO A 313 36.84 -25.85 -37.70
CA PRO A 313 38.13 -25.44 -37.19
C PRO A 313 38.27 -23.92 -37.08
N ALA A 314 38.92 -23.52 -35.98
CA ALA A 314 39.25 -22.17 -35.61
C ALA A 314 40.01 -21.41 -36.71
N ASN A 315 39.43 -20.31 -37.21
CA ASN A 315 40.22 -19.21 -37.75
C ASN A 315 39.39 -17.92 -37.82
N ARG A 316 39.60 -17.00 -36.88
CA ARG A 316 39.67 -15.54 -37.14
C ARG A 316 39.99 -14.77 -35.85
N THR A 317 41.06 -14.01 -35.97
CA THR A 317 41.66 -13.09 -35.00
C THR A 317 40.74 -11.92 -34.63
N PRO A 318 40.82 -11.38 -33.40
CA PRO A 318 40.16 -10.13 -33.05
C PRO A 318 40.92 -8.94 -33.64
N ARG A 319 40.26 -8.20 -34.54
CA ARG A 319 40.73 -6.93 -35.09
C ARG A 319 40.61 -5.85 -34.00
N ARG A 320 41.74 -5.47 -33.42
CA ARG A 320 41.92 -4.19 -32.69
C ARG A 320 41.37 -3.05 -33.55
N VAL A 321 40.36 -2.33 -33.05
CA VAL A 321 40.11 -0.95 -33.46
C VAL A 321 40.50 -0.05 -32.30
N LEU A 322 41.75 0.40 -32.37
CA LEU A 322 42.23 1.63 -31.73
C LEU A 322 41.77 2.81 -32.59
N ARG A 323 41.11 3.80 -32.00
CA ARG A 323 41.19 5.23 -32.37
C ARG A 323 40.45 6.03 -31.29
N ARG A 324 41.15 6.73 -30.39
CA ARG A 324 41.88 8.02 -30.49
C ARG A 324 41.00 9.19 -30.05
N ALA A 325 41.53 9.88 -29.04
CA ALA A 325 41.05 11.11 -28.43
C ALA A 325 41.12 12.34 -29.34
N ARG A 326 40.29 13.34 -29.01
CA ARG A 326 40.45 14.83 -29.07
C ARG A 326 39.44 15.36 -28.02
N LEU A 327 39.70 16.10 -26.95
CA LEU A 327 40.53 17.28 -26.64
C LEU A 327 40.31 18.50 -27.56
N THR A 328 40.01 19.62 -26.88
CA THR A 328 39.85 21.05 -27.27
C THR A 328 38.57 21.42 -28.02
N GLU A 329 37.80 22.44 -27.66
CA GLU A 329 38.05 23.66 -26.85
C GLU A 329 36.99 23.92 -25.77
#